data_AF-A0A7C2L2N2-F1
#
_entry.id   AF-A0A7C2L2N2-F1
#
_cell.length_a   1.000
_cell.length_b   1.000
_cell.length_c   1.000
_cell.angle_alpha   90.00
_cell.angle_beta   90.00
_cell.angle_gamma   90.00
#
_symmetry.space_group_name_H-M   'P 1'
#
loop_
_entity.id
_entity.type
_entity.pdbx_description
1 polymer ?
#
loop_
_entity_poly.entity_id
_entity_poly.type
_entity_poly.pdbx_seq_one_letter_code
_entity_poly.pdbx_strand_id
1 'polypeptide(L)'
;MLICDGPMTYMLGYRLKDDVLRESIRNISEIIGRGFLQEMILDHHLLRDLEWRSRVRYVIDWANACGVRICTAAAYMGLNE
;
A
#
# COMPACT_ATOMS: atom_id res chain seq x y z
N MET A 1 -9.68 3.16 10.35
CA MET A 1 -8.63 3.80 9.53
C MET A 1 -7.29 3.18 9.91
N LEU A 2 -6.44 2.88 8.94
CA LEU A 2 -5.06 2.45 9.15
C LEU A 2 -4.11 3.40 8.42
N ILE A 3 -3.09 3.89 9.10
CA ILE A 3 -1.95 4.57 8.46
C ILE A 3 -0.81 3.56 8.47
N CYS A 4 -0.27 3.27 7.30
CA CYS A 4 0.70 2.21 7.13
C CYS A 4 1.75 2.61 6.11
N ASP A 5 2.99 2.48 6.52
CA ASP A 5 4.12 2.64 5.63
C ASP A 5 4.38 1.35 4.85
N GLY A 6 4.95 1.49 3.66
CA GLY A 6 5.26 0.37 2.78
C GLY A 6 6.75 0.14 2.60
N PRO A 7 7.14 -1.01 2.04
CA PRO A 7 8.53 -1.30 1.75
C PRO A 7 9.08 -0.32 0.69
N MET A 8 10.38 -0.03 0.77
CA MET A 8 11.10 0.81 -0.22
C MET A 8 11.23 0.07 -1.56
N THR A 9 10.19 0.04 -2.39
CA THR A 9 10.15 -0.76 -3.63
C THR A 9 11.16 -0.32 -4.68
N TYR A 10 11.64 0.92 -4.64
CA TYR A 10 12.78 1.38 -5.45
C TYR A 10 14.11 0.69 -5.10
N MET A 11 14.18 -0.04 -3.98
CA MET A 11 15.31 -0.88 -3.56
C MET A 11 15.11 -2.37 -3.85
N LEU A 12 14.05 -2.75 -4.57
CA LEU A 12 13.74 -4.14 -4.92
C LEU A 12 14.88 -4.74 -5.76
N GLY A 13 15.33 -5.95 -5.39
CA GLY A 13 16.47 -6.62 -6.01
C GLY A 13 17.84 -6.14 -5.51
N TYR A 14 17.88 -5.14 -4.62
CA TYR A 14 19.10 -4.68 -3.95
C TYR A 14 19.01 -4.83 -2.43
N ARG A 15 18.34 -3.89 -1.74
CA ARG A 15 18.17 -3.91 -0.26
C ARG A 15 16.82 -4.45 0.18
N LEU A 16 15.83 -4.46 -0.70
CA LEU A 16 14.55 -5.11 -0.48
C LEU A 16 14.53 -6.42 -1.27
N LYS A 17 14.30 -7.53 -0.55
CA LYS A 17 14.13 -8.86 -1.15
C LYS A 17 12.69 -9.02 -1.64
N ASP A 18 12.51 -9.74 -2.75
CA ASP A 18 11.19 -10.04 -3.32
C ASP A 18 10.26 -10.74 -2.32
N ASP A 19 10.79 -11.69 -1.54
CA ASP A 19 10.00 -12.39 -0.53
C ASP A 19 9.44 -11.43 0.53
N VAL A 20 10.22 -10.42 0.94
CA VAL A 20 9.75 -9.42 1.91
C VAL A 20 8.58 -8.63 1.32
N LEU A 21 8.68 -8.20 0.06
CA LEU A 21 7.58 -7.50 -0.62
C LEU A 21 6.33 -8.38 -0.73
N ARG A 22 6.49 -9.66 -1.09
CA ARG A 22 5.37 -10.62 -1.19
C ARG A 22 4.69 -10.84 0.16
N GLU A 23 5.47 -11.00 1.22
CA GLU A 23 4.94 -11.15 2.58
C GLU A 23 4.21 -9.88 3.05
N SER A 24 4.77 -8.69 2.77
CA SER A 24 4.09 -7.42 3.04
C SER A 24 2.74 -7.32 2.33
N ILE A 25 2.68 -7.68 1.04
CA ILE A 25 1.43 -7.71 0.26
C ILE A 25 0.43 -8.71 0.87
N ARG A 26 0.86 -9.93 1.22
CA ARG A 26 -0.02 -10.94 1.83
C ARG A 26 -0.62 -10.43 3.14
N ASN A 27 0.22 -9.90 4.03
CA ASN A 27 -0.20 -9.46 5.35
C ASN A 27 -1.20 -8.31 5.26
N ILE A 28 -0.97 -7.32 4.38
CA ILE A 28 -1.90 -6.20 4.24
C ILE A 28 -3.21 -6.62 3.58
N SER A 29 -3.17 -7.52 2.59
CA SER A 29 -4.38 -8.08 1.99
C SER A 29 -5.23 -8.85 3.01
N GLU A 30 -4.60 -9.57 3.95
CA GLU A 30 -5.33 -10.23 5.04
C GLU A 30 -6.00 -9.21 5.96
N ILE A 31 -5.29 -8.15 6.37
CA ILE A 31 -5.84 -7.06 7.19
C ILE A 31 -7.06 -6.43 6.51
N ILE A 32 -6.94 -6.10 5.21
CA ILE A 32 -8.04 -5.57 4.39
C ILE A 32 -9.23 -6.55 4.38
N GLY A 33 -8.96 -7.84 4.17
CA GLY A 33 -10.00 -8.88 4.07
C GLY A 33 -10.74 -9.19 5.38
N ARG A 34 -10.27 -8.69 6.53
CA ARG A 34 -10.94 -8.87 7.83
C ARG A 34 -12.22 -8.03 7.97
N GLY A 35 -12.48 -7.11 7.05
CA GLY A 35 -13.75 -6.38 6.95
C GLY A 35 -13.98 -5.28 7.99
N PHE A 36 -12.98 -4.96 8.82
CA PHE A 36 -13.07 -3.85 9.77
C PHE A 36 -12.49 -2.53 9.24
N LEU A 37 -11.78 -2.56 8.10
CA LEU A 37 -11.16 -1.38 7.52
C LEU A 37 -12.14 -0.67 6.59
N GLN A 38 -12.17 0.66 6.65
CA GLN A 38 -12.88 1.50 5.67
C GLN A 38 -11.89 2.30 4.81
N GLU A 39 -10.74 2.65 5.38
CA GLU A 39 -9.74 3.50 4.75
C GLU A 39 -8.33 3.15 5.24
N MET A 40 -7.38 3.18 4.30
CA MET A 40 -5.96 3.00 4.50
C MET A 40 -5.18 4.15 3.87
N ILE A 41 -4.28 4.76 4.64
CA ILE A 41 -3.37 5.81 4.18
C ILE A 41 -1.98 5.22 4.02
N LEU A 42 -1.41 5.32 2.82
CA LEU A 42 -0.04 4.92 2.51
C LEU A 42 0.94 6.02 2.92
N ASP A 43 1.93 5.65 3.73
CA ASP A 43 3.02 6.53 4.18
C ASP A 43 4.25 6.46 3.24
N HIS A 44 5.30 7.19 3.58
CA HIS A 44 6.25 7.79 2.65
C HIS A 44 7.31 6.86 2.02
N HIS A 45 7.69 5.71 2.58
CA HIS A 45 8.78 4.92 1.98
C HIS A 45 8.37 4.28 0.64
N LEU A 46 7.12 3.83 0.56
CA LEU A 46 6.55 3.31 -0.67
C LEU A 46 6.43 4.42 -1.73
N LEU A 47 5.98 5.62 -1.32
CA LEU A 47 5.71 6.74 -2.23
C LEU A 47 6.97 7.40 -2.83
N ARG A 48 8.17 7.02 -2.35
CA ARG A 48 9.44 7.43 -2.99
C ARG A 48 9.69 6.73 -4.33
N ASP A 49 9.04 5.59 -4.57
CA ASP A 49 9.09 4.91 -5.87
C ASP A 49 8.04 5.53 -6.79
N LEU A 50 8.46 6.14 -7.91
CA LEU A 50 7.53 6.72 -8.90
C LEU A 50 6.54 5.69 -9.44
N GLU A 51 6.94 4.41 -9.46
CA GLU A 51 6.12 3.30 -9.94
C GLU A 51 5.36 2.60 -8.80
N TRP A 52 5.28 3.18 -7.60
CA TRP A 52 4.70 2.52 -6.42
C TRP A 52 3.30 1.93 -6.68
N ARG A 53 2.45 2.62 -7.45
CA ARG A 53 1.10 2.15 -7.78
C ARG A 53 1.12 0.83 -8.53
N SER A 54 2.11 0.61 -9.41
CA SER A 54 2.24 -0.66 -10.13
C SER A 54 2.74 -1.76 -9.18
N ARG A 55 3.66 -1.42 -8.25
CA ARG A 55 4.22 -2.35 -7.25
C ARG A 55 3.17 -2.94 -6.30
N VAL A 56 2.15 -2.15 -5.94
CA VAL A 56 1.09 -2.56 -5.01
C VAL A 56 -0.28 -2.64 -5.67
N ARG A 57 -0.35 -2.72 -7.01
CA ARG A 57 -1.60 -2.77 -7.78
C ARG A 57 -2.58 -3.80 -7.21
N TYR A 58 -2.08 -5.00 -6.91
CA TYR A 58 -2.89 -6.07 -6.32
C TYR A 58 -3.56 -5.66 -5.01
N VAL A 59 -2.84 -4.95 -4.12
CA VAL A 59 -3.39 -4.49 -2.83
C VAL A 59 -4.47 -3.44 -3.06
N ILE A 60 -4.26 -2.51 -4.00
CA ILE A 60 -5.23 -1.48 -4.36
C ILE A 60 -6.51 -2.11 -4.93
N ASP A 61 -6.37 -3.04 -5.87
CA ASP A 61 -7.51 -3.72 -6.49
C ASP A 61 -8.28 -4.56 -5.48
N TRP A 62 -7.58 -5.26 -4.58
CA TRP A 62 -8.18 -6.03 -3.49
C TRP A 62 -8.92 -5.15 -2.48
N ALA A 63 -8.34 -4.02 -2.10
CA ALA A 63 -8.98 -3.05 -1.22
C ALA A 63 -10.26 -2.48 -1.84
N ASN A 64 -10.22 -2.11 -3.12
CA ASN A 64 -11.39 -1.65 -3.86
C ASN A 64 -12.50 -2.71 -3.85
N ALA A 65 -12.17 -3.98 -4.10
CA ALA A 65 -13.12 -5.08 -4.03
C ALA A 65 -13.74 -5.28 -2.63
N CYS A 66 -12.97 -4.98 -1.57
CA CYS A 66 -13.43 -5.02 -0.18
C CYS A 66 -14.16 -3.74 0.28
N GLY A 67 -14.33 -2.74 -0.59
CA GLY A 67 -14.91 -1.45 -0.23
C GLY A 67 -14.01 -0.57 0.66
N VAL A 68 -12.70 -0.83 0.64
CA VAL A 68 -11.70 -0.10 1.41
C VAL A 68 -11.02 0.93 0.52
N ARG A 69 -11.07 2.20 0.92
CA ARG A 69 -10.36 3.28 0.22
C ARG A 69 -8.87 3.24 0.55
N ILE A 70 -8.01 3.23 -0.47
CA ILE A 70 -6.56 3.45 -0.31
C ILE A 70 -6.20 4.82 -0.90
N CYS A 71 -5.46 5.63 -0.15
CA CYS A 71 -4.95 6.92 -0.60
C CYS A 71 -3.59 7.24 0.04
N THR A 72 -2.88 8.24 -0.48
CA THR A 72 -1.74 8.85 0.22
C THR A 72 -2.24 9.87 1.24
N ALA A 73 -1.33 10.31 2.12
CA ALA A 73 -1.62 11.42 3.03
C ALA A 73 -2.03 12.71 2.29
N ALA A 74 -1.43 12.99 1.13
CA ALA A 74 -1.78 14.16 0.31
C ALA A 74 -3.24 14.10 -0.16
N ALA A 75 -3.67 12.99 -0.78
CA ALA A 75 -5.07 12.83 -1.20
C ALA A 75 -6.06 12.80 -0.04
N TYR A 76 -5.67 12.24 1.11
CA TYR A 76 -6.51 12.31 2.31
C TYR A 76 -6.74 13.76 2.76
N MET A 77 -5.72 14.62 2.63
CA MET A 77 -5.82 16.06 2.91
C MET A 77 -6.46 16.89 1.76
N GLY A 78 -6.91 16.25 0.67
CA GLY A 78 -7.49 16.95 -0.48
C GLY A 78 -6.46 17.59 -1.42
N LEU A 79 -5.20 17.17 -1.34
CA LEU A 79 -4.12 17.58 -2.25
C LEU A 79 -3.93 16.54 -3.37
N ASN A 80 -3.25 16.94 -4.44
CA ASN A 80 -2.90 16.03 -5.53
C ASN A 80 -1.78 15.06 -5.13
N GLU A 81 -1.79 13.87 -5.75
CA GLU A 81 -0.80 12.79 -5.59
C GLU A 81 0.22 12.78 -6.73
#